data_AF-A0ABD2WJU0-F1
#
_entry.id   AF-A0ABD2WJU0-F1
#
_cell.length_a   1.000
_cell.length_b   1.000
_cell.length_c   1.000
_cell.angle_alpha   90.00
_cell.angle_beta   90.00
_cell.angle_gamma   90.00
#
_symmetry.space_group_name_H-M   'P 1'
#
loop_
_entity.id
_entity.type
_entity.pdbx_description
1 polymer ?
#
loop_
_entity_poly.entity_id
_entity_poly.type
_entity_poly.pdbx_seq_one_letter_code
_entity_poly.pdbx_strand_id
1 'polypeptide(L)'
;MYRRFIFLGVVVVPTLTMISRVSASPTVVQETTTAITISAASSENVVSDEVWNDFKQRYNKTYSSELEEKSRRSILAGNKRDIDEHNAKYRKGELSFGLKINQFGDLTFAEYKEHMHSDNTTTVEPDIKRPLVGLKYNATSFGPDWESAVGDRVDWRPFAVTPVQNQGLDCGSCWAFAAAGALEGQYYALTGELTQLSAQTLLDCTSVYGNSGCRGGSATLSYQYVVLDRRAEGLETAEARPYLGHAEDCPPEARVNFTTSTTTTTKEETVADGDDEFYNHTQPSYVLVPEVYLRHAVATVGPIASAIDALHNSFRFYSEGTIKLM
;
A
#
# COMPACT_ATOMS: atom_id res chain seq x y z
N MET A 1 21.32 32.20 0.46
CA MET A 1 22.43 33.18 0.66
C MET A 1 23.16 32.78 1.93
N TYR A 2 24.50 32.90 1.98
CA TYR A 2 25.50 32.16 2.82
C TYR A 2 25.77 30.74 2.27
N ARG A 3 26.84 30.38 1.53
CA ARG A 3 28.31 30.70 1.55
C ARG A 3 28.94 30.47 2.93
N ARG A 4 30.05 29.75 3.13
CA ARG A 4 31.01 28.98 2.30
C ARG A 4 32.03 28.31 3.29
N PHE A 5 32.91 27.45 2.74
CA PHE A 5 34.35 27.24 3.04
C PHE A 5 34.69 26.05 3.95
N ILE A 6 35.74 25.22 3.76
CA ILE A 6 36.95 25.16 2.89
C ILE A 6 37.35 23.65 2.86
N PHE A 7 37.58 22.99 1.73
CA PHE A 7 38.77 22.95 0.84
C PHE A 7 40.02 22.24 1.39
N LEU A 8 40.66 21.49 0.46
CA LEU A 8 42.05 20.98 0.34
C LEU A 8 42.07 19.44 0.28
N GLY A 9 42.58 18.77 -0.76
CA GLY A 9 43.39 19.16 -1.93
C GLY A 9 44.20 17.91 -2.31
N VAL A 10 43.88 17.26 -3.43
CA VAL A 10 44.70 17.16 -4.66
C VAL A 10 46.19 16.87 -4.44
N VAL A 11 46.71 15.76 -4.99
CA VAL A 11 47.86 15.75 -5.92
C VAL A 11 47.74 14.55 -6.88
N VAL A 12 47.95 14.84 -8.15
CA VAL A 12 48.03 13.97 -9.34
C VAL A 12 49.51 13.76 -9.69
N VAL A 13 49.83 12.69 -10.43
CA VAL A 13 50.68 12.67 -11.66
C VAL A 13 51.48 11.35 -11.81
N PRO A 14 51.63 10.83 -13.06
CA PRO A 14 52.05 9.46 -13.40
C PRO A 14 53.51 9.38 -13.87
N THR A 15 54.04 8.18 -14.21
CA THR A 15 54.97 7.98 -15.37
C THR A 15 55.37 6.51 -15.63
N LEU A 16 55.31 6.17 -16.92
CA LEU A 16 56.25 5.44 -17.81
C LEU A 16 56.74 3.99 -17.58
N THR A 17 56.30 3.13 -18.51
CA THR A 17 57.06 2.26 -19.45
C THR A 17 58.41 1.64 -19.07
N MET A 18 58.49 0.31 -19.26
CA MET A 18 59.72 -0.40 -19.65
C MET A 18 59.44 -1.29 -20.87
N ILE A 19 60.21 -1.02 -21.93
CA ILE A 19 60.30 -1.81 -23.16
C ILE A 19 61.39 -2.85 -22.94
N SER A 20 61.15 -4.10 -23.35
CA SER A 20 62.25 -5.02 -23.67
C SER A 20 61.98 -5.70 -25.00
N ARG A 21 62.95 -5.51 -25.91
CA ARG A 21 63.07 -6.15 -27.21
C ARG A 21 63.62 -7.57 -27.00
N VAL A 22 63.03 -8.56 -27.63
CA VAL A 22 63.72 -9.82 -27.96
C VAL A 22 63.57 -10.07 -29.46
N SER A 23 64.71 -10.38 -30.07
CA SER A 23 64.94 -10.61 -31.49
C SER A 23 64.34 -11.93 -31.99
N ALA A 24 63.97 -11.94 -33.27
CA ALA A 24 63.28 -13.00 -33.99
C ALA A 24 64.11 -14.26 -34.31
N SER A 25 63.40 -15.37 -34.56
CA SER A 25 63.65 -16.29 -35.70
C SER A 25 62.39 -17.11 -36.01
N PRO A 26 62.16 -17.51 -37.27
CA PRO A 26 60.86 -17.97 -37.75
C PRO A 26 60.69 -19.47 -37.55
N THR A 27 59.52 -19.90 -37.09
CA THR A 27 59.09 -21.30 -37.22
C THR A 27 57.72 -21.33 -37.87
N VAL A 28 57.71 -21.93 -39.05
CA VAL A 28 56.52 -22.28 -39.82
C VAL A 28 55.78 -23.40 -39.08
N VAL A 29 54.45 -23.43 -39.21
CA VAL A 29 53.60 -24.62 -39.45
C VAL A 29 52.31 -24.63 -38.59
N GLN A 30 51.20 -24.73 -39.34
CA GLN A 30 49.85 -25.23 -39.05
C GLN A 30 48.81 -24.32 -38.39
N GLU A 31 47.90 -23.86 -39.25
CA GLU A 31 46.51 -23.57 -38.94
C GLU A 31 45.90 -24.74 -38.15
N THR A 32 45.69 -24.52 -36.86
CA THR A 32 44.70 -25.28 -36.10
C THR A 32 43.47 -24.38 -35.99
N THR A 33 42.44 -24.73 -36.76
CA THR A 33 41.09 -24.22 -36.58
C THR A 33 40.60 -24.63 -35.19
N THR A 34 40.93 -23.81 -34.19
CA THR A 34 40.30 -23.88 -32.89
C THR A 34 38.88 -23.38 -33.10
N ALA A 35 37.93 -24.30 -33.15
CA ALA A 35 36.52 -23.97 -33.03
C ALA A 35 36.35 -23.28 -31.67
N ILE A 36 36.29 -21.94 -31.70
CA ILE A 36 35.80 -21.15 -30.59
C ILE A 36 34.33 -21.54 -30.46
N THR A 37 34.07 -22.52 -29.60
CA THR A 37 32.73 -22.69 -29.05
C THR A 37 32.48 -21.45 -28.22
N ILE A 38 31.87 -20.44 -28.85
CA ILE A 38 31.15 -19.41 -28.11
C ILE A 38 30.02 -20.18 -27.44
N SER A 39 30.27 -20.68 -26.23
CA SER A 39 29.20 -20.96 -25.30
C SER A 39 28.59 -19.60 -25.02
N ALA A 40 27.58 -19.25 -25.82
CA ALA A 40 26.59 -18.29 -25.41
C ALA A 40 25.90 -18.94 -24.22
N ALA A 41 26.49 -18.79 -23.03
CA ALA A 41 25.75 -18.85 -21.80
C ALA A 41 24.83 -17.61 -21.80
N SER A 42 23.80 -17.63 -22.65
CA SER A 42 22.60 -16.89 -22.33
C SER A 42 22.10 -17.56 -21.07
N SER A 43 22.28 -16.93 -19.92
CA SER A 43 21.58 -17.31 -18.70
C SER A 43 20.10 -17.23 -19.05
N GLU A 44 19.53 -18.35 -19.45
CA GLU A 44 18.12 -18.48 -19.71
C GLU A 44 17.42 -18.11 -18.40
N ASN A 45 16.70 -16.99 -18.41
CA ASN A 45 15.73 -16.62 -17.37
C ASN A 45 14.58 -17.64 -17.42
N VAL A 46 14.88 -18.89 -17.10
CA VAL A 46 13.94 -19.99 -17.17
C VAL A 46 13.78 -20.51 -15.76
N VAL A 47 12.62 -20.22 -15.19
CA VAL A 47 12.14 -20.86 -13.96
C VAL A 47 11.92 -22.33 -14.28
N SER A 48 12.44 -23.26 -13.46
CA SER A 48 12.24 -24.71 -13.65
C SER A 48 10.76 -25.08 -13.60
N ASP A 49 10.39 -26.23 -14.18
CA ASP A 49 9.00 -26.71 -14.14
C ASP A 49 8.52 -26.92 -12.70
N GLU A 50 9.40 -27.38 -11.81
CA GLU A 50 9.11 -27.55 -10.38
C GLU A 50 8.72 -26.22 -9.72
N VAL A 51 9.54 -25.17 -9.89
CA VAL A 51 9.27 -23.85 -9.30
C VAL A 51 8.02 -23.22 -9.91
N TRP A 52 7.79 -23.42 -11.21
CA TRP A 52 6.58 -22.93 -11.87
C TRP A 52 5.32 -23.62 -11.35
N ASN A 53 5.35 -24.95 -11.23
CA ASN A 53 4.21 -25.72 -10.75
C ASN A 53 3.94 -25.47 -9.26
N ASP A 54 4.97 -25.34 -8.42
CA ASP A 54 4.83 -24.94 -7.01
C ASP A 54 4.21 -23.54 -6.89
N PHE A 55 4.64 -22.57 -7.71
CA PHE A 55 4.04 -21.24 -7.76
C PHE A 55 2.56 -21.30 -8.12
N LYS A 56 2.20 -22.02 -9.20
CA LYS A 56 0.81 -22.15 -9.62
C LYS A 56 -0.05 -22.81 -8.54
N GLN A 57 0.44 -23.88 -7.92
CA GLN A 57 -0.27 -24.59 -6.88
C GLN A 57 -0.43 -23.73 -5.62
N ARG A 58 0.63 -23.07 -5.17
CA ARG A 58 0.61 -22.25 -3.95
C ARG A 58 -0.36 -21.07 -4.05
N TYR A 59 -0.50 -20.49 -5.23
CA TYR A 59 -1.31 -19.29 -5.45
C TYR A 59 -2.55 -19.54 -6.32
N ASN A 60 -2.95 -20.82 -6.49
CA ASN A 60 -4.11 -21.25 -7.27
C ASN A 60 -4.20 -20.58 -8.65
N LYS A 61 -3.06 -20.51 -9.37
CA LYS A 61 -3.00 -19.83 -10.67
C LYS A 61 -3.54 -20.71 -11.78
N THR A 62 -4.42 -20.11 -12.57
CA THR A 62 -4.97 -20.68 -13.79
C THR A 62 -4.86 -19.64 -14.90
N TYR A 63 -4.59 -20.08 -16.13
CA TYR A 63 -4.41 -19.20 -17.28
C TYR A 63 -5.34 -19.61 -18.41
N SER A 64 -5.77 -18.64 -19.22
CA SER A 64 -6.75 -18.84 -20.29
C SER A 64 -6.19 -19.61 -21.49
N SER A 65 -4.87 -19.58 -21.67
CA SER A 65 -4.19 -20.21 -22.80
C SER A 65 -2.74 -20.57 -22.46
N GLU A 66 -2.16 -21.50 -23.20
CA GLU A 66 -0.73 -21.85 -23.10
C GLU A 66 0.18 -20.66 -23.39
N LEU A 67 -0.25 -19.77 -24.29
CA LEU A 67 0.50 -18.56 -24.63
C LEU A 67 0.55 -17.59 -23.44
N GLU A 68 -0.58 -17.39 -22.77
CA GLU A 68 -0.63 -16.61 -21.53
C GLU A 68 0.24 -17.28 -20.45
N GLU A 69 0.09 -18.59 -20.24
CA GLU A 69 0.87 -19.32 -19.24
C GLU A 69 2.38 -19.16 -19.47
N LYS A 70 2.83 -19.26 -20.72
CA LYS A 70 4.24 -19.06 -21.10
C LYS A 70 4.70 -17.63 -20.82
N SER A 71 3.86 -16.63 -21.11
CA SER A 71 4.14 -15.22 -20.80
C SER A 71 4.28 -15.00 -19.29
N ARG A 72 3.31 -15.49 -18.51
CA ARG A 72 3.28 -15.41 -17.04
C ARG A 72 4.49 -16.08 -16.39
N ARG A 73 4.92 -17.22 -16.92
CA ARG A 73 6.16 -17.90 -16.48
C ARG A 73 7.41 -17.07 -16.77
N SER A 74 7.47 -16.41 -17.92
CA SER A 74 8.60 -15.52 -18.24
C SER A 74 8.66 -14.31 -17.32
N ILE A 75 7.49 -13.75 -16.97
CA ILE A 75 7.37 -12.64 -16.00
C ILE A 75 7.83 -13.10 -14.61
N LEU A 76 7.40 -14.29 -14.16
CA LEU A 76 7.87 -14.87 -12.90
C LEU A 76 9.39 -15.02 -12.87
N ALA A 77 9.99 -15.45 -13.98
CA ALA A 77 11.45 -15.57 -14.07
C ALA A 77 12.16 -14.22 -13.92
N GLY A 78 11.64 -13.17 -14.57
CA GLY A 78 12.16 -11.82 -14.42
C GLY A 78 12.06 -11.33 -12.97
N ASN A 79 10.87 -11.41 -12.37
CA ASN A 79 10.65 -10.98 -10.98
C ASN A 79 11.50 -11.78 -9.99
N LYS A 80 11.67 -13.09 -10.20
CA LYS A 80 12.51 -13.93 -9.34
C LYS A 80 13.98 -13.50 -9.40
N ARG A 81 14.50 -13.21 -10.59
CA ARG A 81 15.87 -12.69 -10.74
C ARG A 81 16.05 -11.38 -9.99
N ASP A 82 15.13 -10.43 -10.14
CA ASP A 82 15.22 -9.12 -9.49
C ASP A 82 15.19 -9.26 -7.95
N ILE A 83 14.37 -10.19 -7.43
CA ILE A 83 14.33 -10.56 -6.01
C ILE A 83 15.66 -11.20 -5.55
N ASP A 84 16.23 -12.11 -6.33
CA ASP A 84 17.47 -12.79 -5.99
C ASP A 84 18.66 -11.79 -5.94
N GLU A 85 18.68 -10.82 -6.85
CA GLU A 85 19.66 -9.71 -6.88
C GLU A 85 19.51 -8.78 -5.67
N HIS A 86 18.27 -8.38 -5.33
CA HIS A 86 18.00 -7.60 -4.11
C HIS A 86 18.47 -8.36 -2.86
N ASN A 87 18.10 -9.64 -2.76
CA ASN A 87 18.41 -10.46 -1.60
C ASN A 87 19.91 -10.76 -1.47
N ALA A 88 20.67 -10.73 -2.57
CA ALA A 88 22.13 -10.82 -2.51
C ALA A 88 22.76 -9.63 -1.76
N LYS A 89 22.18 -8.42 -1.88
CA LYS A 89 22.60 -7.23 -1.11
C LYS A 89 22.09 -7.28 0.33
N TYR A 90 20.83 -7.73 0.53
CA TYR A 90 20.27 -7.93 1.88
C TYR A 90 21.11 -8.89 2.73
N ARG A 91 21.52 -10.05 2.17
CA ARG A 91 22.38 -11.02 2.87
C ARG A 91 23.77 -10.48 3.25
N LYS A 92 24.24 -9.43 2.58
CA LYS A 92 25.49 -8.73 2.91
C LYS A 92 25.30 -7.61 3.94
N GLY A 93 24.07 -7.35 4.38
CA GLY A 93 23.73 -6.23 5.27
C GLY A 93 23.72 -4.86 4.59
N GLU A 94 23.77 -4.80 3.25
CA GLU A 94 23.73 -3.55 2.48
C GLU A 94 22.30 -2.97 2.40
N LEU A 95 21.29 -3.82 2.58
CA LEU A 95 19.87 -3.45 2.61
C LEU A 95 19.25 -3.89 3.94
N SER A 96 18.18 -3.22 4.36
CA SER A 96 17.51 -3.44 5.65
C SER A 96 16.32 -4.42 5.59
N PHE A 97 15.99 -4.92 4.40
CA PHE A 97 14.83 -5.79 4.19
C PHE A 97 15.06 -6.79 3.05
N GLY A 98 14.38 -7.93 3.14
CA GLY A 98 14.37 -9.00 2.16
C GLY A 98 13.08 -9.05 1.35
N LEU A 99 13.17 -9.60 0.14
CA LEU A 99 12.05 -9.82 -0.77
C LEU A 99 11.75 -11.32 -0.94
N LYS A 100 10.51 -11.65 -1.29
CA LYS A 100 10.09 -13.02 -1.61
C LYS A 100 9.02 -13.01 -2.68
N ILE A 101 9.05 -14.02 -3.56
CA ILE A 101 7.96 -14.27 -4.50
C ILE A 101 6.67 -14.51 -3.70
N ASN A 102 5.61 -13.81 -4.09
CA ASN A 102 4.28 -13.95 -3.54
C ASN A 102 3.24 -14.12 -4.67
N GLN A 103 1.95 -14.04 -4.37
CA GLN A 103 0.86 -14.24 -5.33
C GLN A 103 0.91 -13.30 -6.55
N PHE A 104 1.67 -12.21 -6.46
CA PHE A 104 1.84 -11.29 -7.57
C PHE A 104 2.96 -11.71 -8.51
N GLY A 105 3.75 -12.75 -8.23
CA GLY A 105 5.01 -13.06 -8.93
C GLY A 105 4.94 -13.15 -10.46
N ASP A 106 3.77 -13.41 -11.04
CA ASP A 106 3.50 -13.54 -12.48
C ASP A 106 2.95 -12.26 -13.15
N LEU A 107 2.84 -11.15 -12.42
CA LEU A 107 2.45 -9.85 -12.97
C LEU A 107 3.68 -9.01 -13.34
N THR A 108 3.57 -8.19 -14.37
CA THR A 108 4.51 -7.08 -14.58
C THR A 108 4.26 -6.00 -13.52
N PHE A 109 5.21 -5.08 -13.34
CA PHE A 109 4.99 -3.95 -12.44
C PHE A 109 3.85 -3.04 -12.93
N ALA A 110 3.68 -2.90 -14.25
CA ALA A 110 2.58 -2.14 -14.84
C ALA A 110 1.21 -2.77 -14.51
N GLU A 111 1.05 -4.08 -14.70
CA GLU A 111 -0.18 -4.80 -14.32
C GLU A 111 -0.44 -4.70 -12.80
N TYR A 112 0.58 -4.92 -11.97
CA TYR A 112 0.44 -4.76 -10.51
C TYR A 112 -0.03 -3.35 -10.14
N LYS A 113 0.54 -2.33 -10.78
CA LYS A 113 0.19 -0.93 -10.57
C LYS A 113 -1.27 -0.66 -10.94
N GLU A 114 -1.73 -1.15 -12.10
CA GLU A 114 -3.13 -1.03 -12.52
C GLU A 114 -4.11 -1.64 -11.48
N HIS A 115 -3.77 -2.78 -10.89
CA HIS A 115 -4.60 -3.43 -9.87
C HIS A 115 -4.57 -2.76 -8.50
N MET A 116 -3.46 -2.12 -8.11
CA MET A 116 -3.29 -1.51 -6.79
C MET A 116 -3.65 -0.03 -6.73
N HIS A 117 -3.93 0.59 -7.87
CA HIS A 117 -4.38 1.97 -7.93
C HIS A 117 -5.86 2.10 -7.56
N SER A 118 -6.10 2.74 -6.43
CA SER A 118 -7.31 3.56 -6.23
C SER A 118 -7.23 4.73 -7.20
N ASP A 119 -8.13 4.77 -8.20
CA ASP A 119 -8.24 5.85 -9.16
C ASP A 119 -8.77 7.11 -8.46
N ASN A 120 -7.84 7.91 -7.91
CA ASN A 120 -8.13 9.20 -7.30
C ASN A 120 -8.64 10.25 -8.30
N THR A 121 -8.84 9.90 -9.58
CA THR A 121 -9.31 10.83 -10.62
C THR A 121 -10.84 10.96 -10.66
N THR A 122 -11.60 10.04 -10.06
CA THR A 122 -13.04 10.24 -9.92
C THR A 122 -13.34 11.16 -8.73
N THR A 123 -13.33 12.46 -8.99
CA THR A 123 -14.02 13.45 -8.16
C THR A 123 -15.52 13.21 -8.29
N VAL A 124 -16.06 12.20 -7.60
CA VAL A 124 -17.49 12.17 -7.33
C VAL A 124 -17.70 13.24 -6.28
N GLU A 125 -18.30 14.37 -6.68
CA GLU A 125 -18.75 15.33 -5.69
C GLU A 125 -19.74 14.61 -4.75
N PRO A 126 -19.55 14.68 -3.43
CA PRO A 126 -20.47 14.03 -2.51
C PRO A 126 -21.86 14.62 -2.70
N ASP A 127 -22.86 13.77 -2.93
CA ASP A 127 -24.28 14.18 -2.99
C ASP A 127 -24.74 14.85 -1.68
N ILE A 128 -24.00 14.61 -0.59
CA ILE A 128 -24.23 15.22 0.70
C ILE A 128 -23.40 16.51 0.80
N LYS A 129 -24.04 17.68 0.62
CA LYS A 129 -23.50 19.01 0.96
C LYS A 129 -23.36 19.25 2.47
N ARG A 130 -22.99 18.24 3.25
CA ARG A 130 -22.72 18.43 4.68
C ARG A 130 -21.28 18.89 4.82
N PRO A 131 -20.99 19.84 5.74
CA PRO A 131 -19.62 20.12 6.12
C PRO A 131 -18.96 18.78 6.42
N LEU A 132 -17.81 18.51 5.79
CA LEU A 132 -16.93 17.46 6.31
C LEU A 132 -16.78 17.78 7.79
N VAL A 133 -17.30 16.93 8.67
CA VAL A 133 -17.07 17.10 10.09
C VAL A 133 -15.57 16.82 10.22
N GLY A 134 -14.79 17.89 10.18
CA GLY A 134 -13.42 17.86 10.60
C GLY A 134 -13.48 17.47 12.05
N LEU A 135 -13.29 16.18 12.34
CA LEU A 135 -12.93 15.73 13.66
C LEU A 135 -11.59 16.42 13.93
N LYS A 136 -11.66 17.63 14.49
CA LYS A 136 -10.49 18.43 14.81
C LYS A 136 -9.73 17.66 15.87
N TYR A 137 -8.74 16.89 15.44
CA TYR A 137 -7.77 16.33 16.36
C TYR A 137 -6.95 17.50 16.89
N ASN A 138 -7.23 17.90 18.12
CA ASN A 138 -6.49 18.99 18.73
C ASN A 138 -5.11 18.49 19.18
N ALA A 139 -4.15 18.53 18.24
CA ALA A 139 -2.76 18.16 18.47
C ALA A 139 -2.04 19.04 19.53
N THR A 140 -2.67 20.14 19.99
CA THR A 140 -2.12 20.97 21.08
C THR A 140 -2.44 20.43 22.48
N SER A 141 -3.16 19.31 22.58
CA SER A 141 -3.62 18.74 23.86
C SER A 141 -2.59 17.82 24.53
N PHE A 142 -1.44 17.58 23.90
CA PHE A 142 -0.42 16.77 24.54
C PHE A 142 0.27 17.58 25.63
N GLY A 143 0.13 17.12 26.88
CA GLY A 143 0.95 17.63 27.97
C GLY A 143 2.44 17.52 27.63
N PRO A 144 3.30 18.35 28.22
CA PRO A 144 4.72 18.44 27.88
C PRO A 144 5.49 17.11 27.98
N ASP A 145 4.95 16.11 28.69
CA ASP A 145 5.61 14.83 28.99
C ASP A 145 5.07 13.64 28.18
N TRP A 146 4.20 13.84 27.20
CA TRP A 146 3.55 12.73 26.50
C TRP A 146 4.54 11.77 25.81
N GLU A 147 5.68 12.28 25.33
CA GLU A 147 6.73 11.45 24.70
C GLU A 147 7.32 10.44 25.68
N SER A 148 7.42 10.80 26.97
CA SER A 148 7.90 9.92 28.02
C SER A 148 6.84 8.90 28.47
N ALA A 149 5.56 9.19 28.22
CA ALA A 149 4.44 8.31 28.54
C ALA A 149 4.21 7.22 27.48
N VAL A 150 4.71 7.41 26.25
CA VAL A 150 4.61 6.45 25.16
C VAL A 150 5.88 5.60 25.11
N GLY A 151 5.76 4.30 25.39
CA GLY A 151 6.89 3.37 25.33
C GLY A 151 7.57 3.29 23.96
N ASP A 152 8.72 2.62 23.91
CA ASP A 152 9.51 2.47 22.68
C ASP A 152 8.86 1.54 21.64
N ARG A 153 7.91 0.70 22.07
CA ARG A 153 7.25 -0.28 21.20
C ARG A 153 5.79 -0.47 21.57
N VAL A 154 4.92 -0.39 20.57
CA VAL A 154 3.50 -0.70 20.66
C VAL A 154 3.17 -1.72 19.57
N ASP A 155 2.48 -2.80 19.95
CA ASP A 155 2.04 -3.84 19.03
C ASP A 155 0.63 -4.30 19.40
N TRP A 156 -0.36 -3.84 18.63
CA TRP A 156 -1.77 -4.15 18.86
C TRP A 156 -2.19 -5.54 18.38
N ARG A 157 -1.33 -6.23 17.60
CA ARG A 157 -1.70 -7.51 16.96
C ARG A 157 -2.19 -8.59 17.91
N PRO A 158 -1.65 -8.76 19.12
CA PRO A 158 -2.10 -9.83 20.00
C PRO A 158 -3.51 -9.62 20.60
N PHE A 159 -4.15 -8.45 20.41
CA PHE A 159 -5.39 -8.12 21.11
C PHE A 159 -6.40 -7.28 20.33
N ALA A 160 -5.98 -6.34 19.47
CA ALA A 160 -6.88 -5.38 18.82
C ALA A 160 -6.77 -5.36 17.28
N VAL A 161 -6.28 -6.44 16.67
CA VAL A 161 -6.16 -6.57 15.21
C VAL A 161 -6.67 -7.94 14.77
N THR A 162 -7.62 -7.93 13.84
CA THR A 162 -8.21 -9.16 13.26
C THR A 162 -7.25 -9.81 12.25
N PRO A 163 -7.53 -11.03 11.76
CA PRO A 163 -6.71 -11.66 10.73
C PRO A 163 -6.54 -10.79 9.49
N VAL A 164 -5.39 -10.88 8.84
CA VAL A 164 -5.11 -10.15 7.59
C VAL A 164 -6.09 -10.58 6.51
N GLN A 165 -6.72 -9.59 5.87
CA GLN A 165 -7.70 -9.79 4.80
C GLN A 165 -7.07 -9.63 3.41
N ASN A 166 -7.85 -9.96 2.37
CA ASN A 166 -7.44 -9.84 0.97
C ASN A 166 -8.49 -9.08 0.15
N GLN A 167 -8.13 -7.88 -0.32
CA GLN A 167 -9.02 -7.06 -1.15
C GLN A 167 -9.19 -7.58 -2.59
N GLY A 168 -8.32 -8.48 -3.04
CA GLY A 168 -8.25 -8.93 -4.43
C GLY A 168 -7.41 -8.01 -5.33
N LEU A 169 -7.27 -8.39 -6.60
CA LEU A 169 -6.61 -7.58 -7.63
C LEU A 169 -7.60 -6.67 -8.38
N ASP A 170 -8.88 -7.04 -8.40
CA ASP A 170 -9.88 -6.38 -9.25
C ASP A 170 -10.68 -5.30 -8.50
N CYS A 171 -10.29 -5.00 -7.25
CA CYS A 171 -10.97 -4.00 -6.44
C CYS A 171 -10.02 -3.16 -5.58
N GLY A 172 -9.95 -1.86 -5.88
CA GLY A 172 -9.23 -0.84 -5.11
C GLY A 172 -9.96 -0.41 -3.84
N SER A 173 -10.29 -1.37 -2.98
CA SER A 173 -11.05 -1.17 -1.73
C SER A 173 -10.17 -1.08 -0.48
N CYS A 174 -8.85 -0.87 -0.64
CA CYS A 174 -7.90 -0.76 0.48
C CYS A 174 -8.35 0.22 1.57
N TRP A 175 -8.99 1.33 1.17
CA TRP A 175 -9.56 2.33 2.06
C TRP A 175 -10.66 1.77 2.99
N ALA A 176 -11.48 0.85 2.50
CA ALA A 176 -12.55 0.21 3.27
C ALA A 176 -11.97 -0.74 4.32
N PHE A 177 -10.96 -1.54 3.95
CA PHE A 177 -10.24 -2.39 4.90
C PHE A 177 -9.47 -1.57 5.94
N ALA A 178 -8.84 -0.47 5.54
CA ALA A 178 -8.15 0.43 6.47
C ALA A 178 -9.14 1.05 7.49
N ALA A 179 -10.31 1.49 7.02
CA ALA A 179 -11.36 2.01 7.89
C ALA A 179 -11.92 0.94 8.84
N ALA A 180 -12.27 -0.25 8.32
CA ALA A 180 -12.77 -1.35 9.12
C ALA A 180 -11.75 -1.74 10.21
N GLY A 181 -10.48 -1.97 9.85
CA GLY A 181 -9.44 -2.36 10.82
C GLY A 181 -9.20 -1.35 11.94
N ALA A 182 -9.31 -0.03 11.65
CA ALA A 182 -9.24 0.98 12.70
C ALA A 182 -10.49 0.95 13.61
N LEU A 183 -11.69 0.79 13.04
CA LEU A 183 -12.93 0.65 13.80
C LEU A 183 -12.94 -0.64 14.66
N GLU A 184 -12.40 -1.74 14.17
CA GLU A 184 -12.23 -3.00 14.93
C GLU A 184 -11.38 -2.77 16.18
N GLY A 185 -10.27 -2.04 16.04
CA GLY A 185 -9.41 -1.68 17.17
C GLY A 185 -10.12 -0.77 18.19
N GLN A 186 -10.92 0.19 17.72
CA GLN A 186 -11.73 1.04 18.60
C GLN A 186 -12.85 0.25 19.29
N TYR A 187 -13.50 -0.66 18.58
CA TYR A 187 -14.52 -1.53 19.13
C TYR A 187 -13.93 -2.39 20.25
N TYR A 188 -12.77 -3.02 20.02
CA TYR A 188 -12.03 -3.76 21.04
C TYR A 188 -11.71 -2.90 22.27
N ALA A 189 -11.25 -1.66 22.07
CA ALA A 189 -10.93 -0.76 23.19
C ALA A 189 -12.17 -0.40 24.04
N LEU A 190 -13.36 -0.36 23.44
CA LEU A 190 -14.61 -0.03 24.12
C LEU A 190 -15.27 -1.24 24.80
N THR A 191 -15.25 -2.40 24.16
CA THR A 191 -16.02 -3.57 24.57
C THR A 191 -15.18 -4.70 25.16
N GLY A 192 -13.88 -4.72 24.85
CA GLY A 192 -12.98 -5.86 25.11
C GLY A 192 -13.17 -7.03 24.14
N GLU A 193 -14.04 -6.90 23.14
CA GLU A 193 -14.32 -7.94 22.13
C GLU A 193 -13.63 -7.60 20.81
N LEU A 194 -12.89 -8.57 20.25
CA LEU A 194 -12.28 -8.42 18.93
C LEU A 194 -13.20 -9.02 17.86
N THR A 195 -13.89 -8.14 17.16
CA THR A 195 -14.87 -8.50 16.12
C THR A 195 -14.40 -8.01 14.77
N GLN A 196 -14.43 -8.87 13.74
CA GLN A 196 -14.11 -8.47 12.37
C GLN A 196 -15.30 -7.79 11.71
N LEU A 197 -15.07 -6.58 11.18
CA LEU A 197 -16.11 -5.73 10.59
C LEU A 197 -16.12 -5.82 9.06
N SER A 198 -17.27 -5.53 8.46
CA SER A 198 -17.49 -5.69 7.03
C SER A 198 -16.93 -4.50 6.24
N ALA A 199 -15.81 -4.74 5.55
CA ALA A 199 -15.33 -3.83 4.50
C ALA A 199 -16.33 -3.73 3.33
N GLN A 200 -17.17 -4.76 3.11
CA GLN A 200 -18.18 -4.78 2.05
C GLN A 200 -19.28 -3.74 2.30
N THR A 201 -19.76 -3.60 3.54
CA THR A 201 -20.74 -2.55 3.88
C THR A 201 -20.19 -1.16 3.53
N LEU A 202 -18.92 -0.91 3.84
CA LEU A 202 -18.28 0.36 3.48
C LEU A 202 -18.19 0.53 1.97
N LEU A 203 -17.76 -0.51 1.25
CA LEU A 203 -17.65 -0.53 -0.22
C LEU A 203 -18.97 -0.15 -0.90
N ASP A 204 -20.09 -0.67 -0.40
CA ASP A 204 -21.40 -0.56 -1.03
C ASP A 204 -22.15 0.72 -0.64
N CYS A 205 -22.01 1.15 0.63
CA CYS A 205 -22.88 2.17 1.22
C CYS A 205 -22.29 3.58 1.28
N THR A 206 -20.98 3.74 1.06
CA THR A 206 -20.32 5.04 1.28
C THR A 206 -20.17 5.89 0.01
N SER A 207 -20.79 5.48 -1.10
CA SER A 207 -20.75 6.23 -2.36
C SER A 207 -21.35 7.64 -2.25
N VAL A 208 -22.44 7.78 -1.48
CA VAL A 208 -23.07 9.07 -1.19
C VAL A 208 -22.19 10.01 -0.37
N TYR A 209 -21.16 9.48 0.29
CA TYR A 209 -20.15 10.25 1.03
C TYR A 209 -18.91 10.58 0.16
N GLY A 210 -18.86 10.12 -1.09
CA GLY A 210 -17.79 10.40 -2.04
C GLY A 210 -16.81 9.25 -2.29
N ASN A 211 -16.99 8.10 -1.63
CA ASN A 211 -16.20 6.90 -1.98
C ASN A 211 -16.65 6.34 -3.34
N SER A 212 -15.74 5.70 -4.07
CA SER A 212 -15.99 5.23 -5.44
C SER A 212 -15.89 3.70 -5.56
N GLY A 213 -16.28 2.99 -4.49
CA GLY A 213 -16.27 1.53 -4.47
C GLY A 213 -14.87 0.97 -4.76
N CYS A 214 -14.79 0.08 -5.75
CA CYS A 214 -13.53 -0.51 -6.22
C CYS A 214 -12.62 0.45 -6.99
N ARG A 215 -13.10 1.65 -7.36
CA ARG A 215 -12.25 2.68 -7.98
C ARG A 215 -11.51 3.51 -6.95
N GLY A 216 -11.76 3.34 -5.65
CA GLY A 216 -11.07 4.10 -4.62
C GLY A 216 -11.95 4.76 -3.60
N GLY A 217 -11.33 5.36 -2.59
CA GLY A 217 -12.04 6.01 -1.49
C GLY A 217 -11.11 6.44 -0.36
N SER A 218 -11.73 6.85 0.74
CA SER A 218 -11.09 7.40 1.93
C SER A 218 -11.71 6.81 3.19
N ALA A 219 -10.84 6.36 4.10
CA ALA A 219 -11.27 5.89 5.41
C ALA A 219 -12.02 7.00 6.21
N THR A 220 -11.65 8.26 6.03
CA THR A 220 -12.32 9.40 6.66
C THR A 220 -13.78 9.51 6.23
N LEU A 221 -14.07 9.31 4.94
CA LEU A 221 -15.43 9.33 4.41
C LEU A 221 -16.23 8.12 4.92
N SER A 222 -15.57 6.97 5.12
CA SER A 222 -16.17 5.80 5.76
C SER A 222 -16.59 6.07 7.20
N TYR A 223 -15.76 6.78 7.98
CA TYR A 223 -16.13 7.14 9.36
C TYR A 223 -17.31 8.10 9.40
N GLN A 224 -17.43 9.02 8.43
CA GLN A 224 -18.60 9.88 8.32
C GLN A 224 -19.89 9.09 8.10
N TYR A 225 -19.86 8.04 7.29
CA TYR A 225 -20.99 7.12 7.17
C TYR A 225 -21.36 6.50 8.52
N VAL A 226 -20.38 5.92 9.22
CA VAL A 226 -20.62 5.24 10.50
C VAL A 226 -21.15 6.20 11.58
N VAL A 227 -20.73 7.47 11.57
CA VAL A 227 -21.11 8.46 12.61
C VAL A 227 -22.38 9.25 12.24
N LEU A 228 -22.53 9.65 10.98
CA LEU A 228 -23.57 10.60 10.56
C LEU A 228 -24.80 9.93 9.97
N ASP A 229 -24.66 8.71 9.46
CA ASP A 229 -25.80 7.99 8.94
C ASP A 229 -26.59 7.39 10.11
N ARG A 230 -27.71 8.01 10.46
CA ARG A 230 -28.60 7.51 11.53
C ARG A 230 -29.18 6.12 11.23
N ARG A 231 -29.01 5.61 10.00
CA ARG A 231 -29.36 4.24 9.60
C ARG A 231 -28.21 3.26 9.82
N ALA A 232 -26.97 3.75 9.86
CA ALA A 232 -25.84 2.94 10.28
C ALA A 232 -25.95 2.78 11.80
N GLU A 233 -26.52 1.68 12.27
CA GLU A 233 -26.44 1.26 13.68
C GLU A 233 -25.02 0.73 14.01
N GLY A 234 -23.99 1.42 13.52
CA GLY A 234 -22.62 0.94 13.43
C GLY A 234 -22.31 0.25 12.11
N LEU A 235 -21.31 -0.66 12.15
CA LEU A 235 -20.83 -1.41 11.00
C LEU A 235 -21.10 -2.91 11.23
N GLU A 236 -21.65 -3.59 10.22
CA GLU A 236 -21.94 -5.02 10.27
C GLU A 236 -20.65 -5.86 10.44
N THR A 237 -20.77 -7.08 10.96
CA THR A 237 -19.63 -8.00 11.02
C THR A 237 -19.30 -8.57 9.63
N ALA A 238 -18.05 -8.96 9.42
CA ALA A 238 -17.65 -9.62 8.18
C ALA A 238 -18.34 -10.98 7.96
N GLU A 239 -18.85 -11.62 9.02
CA GLU A 239 -19.67 -12.82 8.92
C GLU A 239 -21.07 -12.51 8.39
N ALA A 240 -21.73 -11.48 8.92
CA ALA A 240 -23.06 -11.06 8.49
C ALA A 240 -23.03 -10.57 7.03
N ARG A 241 -21.94 -9.92 6.62
CA ARG A 241 -21.75 -9.44 5.25
C ARG A 241 -20.32 -9.68 4.74
N PRO A 242 -20.09 -10.85 4.11
CA PRO A 242 -18.79 -11.22 3.55
C PRO A 242 -18.33 -10.29 2.43
N TYR A 243 -17.01 -10.18 2.28
CA TYR A 243 -16.39 -9.41 1.21
C TYR A 243 -16.47 -10.14 -0.14
N LEU A 244 -16.97 -9.46 -1.16
CA LEU A 244 -17.23 -10.00 -2.49
C LEU A 244 -16.18 -9.56 -3.53
N GLY A 245 -15.43 -8.49 -3.26
CA GLY A 245 -14.46 -7.96 -4.22
C GLY A 245 -15.07 -7.14 -5.36
N HIS A 246 -16.33 -6.74 -5.24
CA HIS A 246 -16.98 -5.75 -6.10
C HIS A 246 -18.03 -4.99 -5.31
N ALA A 247 -18.35 -3.77 -5.77
CA ALA A 247 -19.41 -2.98 -5.16
C ALA A 247 -20.77 -3.58 -5.57
N GLU A 248 -21.65 -3.72 -4.58
CA GLU A 248 -23.05 -4.08 -4.72
C GLU A 248 -23.95 -2.90 -4.33
N ASP A 249 -25.25 -3.04 -4.55
CA ASP A 249 -26.20 -2.08 -4.02
C ASP A 249 -26.20 -2.10 -2.49
N CYS A 250 -26.09 -0.92 -1.88
CA CYS A 250 -26.29 -0.80 -0.43
C CYS A 250 -27.72 -1.27 -0.08
N PRO A 251 -27.88 -2.25 0.85
CA PRO A 251 -29.17 -2.82 1.20
C PRO A 251 -30.19 -1.77 1.66
N PRO A 252 -31.50 -1.98 1.43
CA PRO A 252 -32.58 -1.08 1.88
C PRO A 252 -32.60 -0.88 3.40
N GLU A 253 -32.19 -1.87 4.18
CA GLU A 253 -32.06 -1.76 5.64
C GLU A 253 -30.96 -0.75 6.04
N ALA A 254 -29.99 -0.53 5.15
CA ALA A 254 -29.01 0.56 5.21
C ALA A 254 -29.39 1.79 4.35
N ARG A 255 -30.50 1.73 3.59
CA ARG A 255 -30.99 2.80 2.69
C ARG A 255 -32.49 3.08 2.88
N VAL A 256 -32.84 4.17 3.56
CA VAL A 256 -34.17 4.80 3.35
C VAL A 256 -34.12 5.84 2.23
N ASN A 257 -35.08 5.71 1.31
CA ASN A 257 -35.38 6.58 0.16
C ASN A 257 -35.53 8.06 0.55
N PHE A 258 -34.85 8.94 -0.18
CA PHE A 258 -35.20 10.35 -0.30
C PHE A 258 -36.49 10.48 -1.13
N THR A 259 -37.63 10.15 -0.54
CA THR A 259 -38.90 10.70 -0.99
C THR A 259 -39.23 11.85 -0.07
N THR A 260 -39.10 13.05 -0.62
CA THR A 260 -39.71 14.31 -0.22
C THR A 260 -40.84 14.14 0.82
N SER A 261 -40.50 14.29 2.10
CA SER A 261 -41.47 14.63 3.13
C SER A 261 -41.21 16.07 3.55
N THR A 262 -41.82 16.99 2.81
CA THR A 262 -42.17 18.31 3.33
C THR A 262 -43.09 18.13 4.53
N THR A 263 -42.50 18.10 5.72
CA THR A 263 -43.18 18.48 6.96
C THR A 263 -42.22 19.29 7.82
N THR A 264 -42.32 20.61 7.66
CA THR A 264 -42.30 21.63 8.71
C THR A 264 -42.77 21.02 10.07
N THR A 265 -42.17 21.21 11.24
CA THR A 265 -41.45 22.38 11.79
C THR A 265 -40.79 22.01 13.14
N THR A 266 -39.78 22.80 13.52
CA THR A 266 -39.28 23.14 14.87
C THR A 266 -38.57 22.07 15.72
N LYS A 267 -37.24 22.04 15.61
CA LYS A 267 -36.31 22.60 16.63
C LYS A 267 -34.90 22.61 16.03
N GLU A 268 -34.54 23.74 15.45
CA GLU A 268 -33.15 24.06 15.14
C GLU A 268 -32.42 24.28 16.46
N GLU A 269 -31.56 23.34 16.85
CA GLU A 269 -30.41 23.70 17.66
C GLU A 269 -29.42 24.40 16.74
N THR A 270 -29.36 25.72 16.89
CA THR A 270 -28.40 26.62 16.26
C THR A 270 -26.98 26.19 16.68
N VAL A 271 -26.28 25.51 15.78
CA VAL A 271 -24.81 25.48 15.82
C VAL A 271 -24.38 26.87 15.35
N ALA A 272 -23.68 27.58 16.22
CA ALA A 272 -23.26 28.95 16.00
C ALA A 272 -22.54 29.11 14.65
N ASP A 273 -23.06 30.02 13.83
CA ASP A 273 -22.36 30.64 12.71
C ASP A 273 -21.10 31.31 13.28
N GLY A 274 -19.97 30.64 13.07
CA GLY A 274 -18.64 31.18 13.29
C GLY A 274 -17.97 31.39 11.94
N ASP A 275 -18.06 32.62 11.46
CA ASP A 275 -17.22 33.33 10.48
C ASP A 275 -16.81 32.54 9.23
N ASP A 276 -17.56 32.84 8.15
CA ASP A 276 -17.21 32.68 6.74
C ASP A 276 -15.81 33.25 6.44
N GLU A 277 -14.78 32.41 6.49
CA GLU A 277 -13.64 32.56 5.58
C GLU A 277 -12.88 31.23 5.44
N PHE A 278 -12.87 30.71 4.21
CA PHE A 278 -11.95 29.69 3.72
C PHE A 278 -12.27 28.21 4.01
N TYR A 279 -13.46 27.74 3.59
CA TYR A 279 -13.65 26.31 3.28
C TYR A 279 -13.81 26.14 1.77
N ASN A 280 -12.67 26.05 1.09
CA ASN A 280 -12.66 25.63 -0.31
C ASN A 280 -12.97 24.13 -0.37
N HIS A 281 -13.84 23.74 -1.30
CA HIS A 281 -14.38 22.39 -1.54
C HIS A 281 -13.34 21.39 -2.07
N THR A 282 -12.17 21.31 -1.44
CA THR A 282 -11.05 20.50 -1.92
C THR A 282 -10.77 19.33 -0.99
N GLN A 283 -11.32 18.16 -1.34
CA GLN A 283 -10.91 16.81 -0.92
C GLN A 283 -10.90 16.57 0.62
N PRO A 284 -11.04 15.33 1.12
CA PRO A 284 -10.46 15.02 2.41
C PRO A 284 -8.96 15.26 2.26
N SER A 285 -8.48 16.41 2.74
CA SER A 285 -7.06 16.71 2.76
C SER A 285 -6.41 15.67 3.66
N TYR A 286 -5.63 14.77 3.07
CA TYR A 286 -4.69 13.96 3.83
C TYR A 286 -3.80 14.95 4.58
N VAL A 287 -4.07 15.14 5.87
CA VAL A 287 -3.21 15.98 6.70
C VAL A 287 -1.89 15.23 6.80
N LEU A 288 -0.83 15.82 6.27
CA LEU A 288 0.52 15.32 6.54
C LEU A 288 0.79 15.55 8.02
N VAL A 289 0.54 14.52 8.80
CA VAL A 289 0.76 14.53 10.23
C VAL A 289 2.22 14.12 10.46
N PRO A 290 3.03 14.92 11.19
CA PRO A 290 4.33 14.47 11.64
C PRO A 290 4.26 13.12 12.36
N GLU A 291 5.23 12.25 12.10
CA GLU A 291 5.26 10.86 12.62
C GLU A 291 5.14 10.79 14.15
N VAL A 292 5.60 11.83 14.86
CA VAL A 292 5.44 11.94 16.32
C VAL A 292 3.99 11.84 16.77
N TYR A 293 3.05 12.46 16.05
CA TYR A 293 1.63 12.38 16.41
C TYR A 293 1.01 11.04 16.01
N LEU A 294 1.47 10.44 14.90
CA LEU A 294 1.05 9.09 14.55
C LEU A 294 1.52 8.09 15.61
N ARG A 295 2.77 8.20 16.07
CA ARG A 295 3.31 7.41 17.20
C ARG A 295 2.45 7.60 18.44
N HIS A 296 2.10 8.83 18.79
CA HIS A 296 1.20 9.10 19.92
C HIS A 296 -0.14 8.41 19.75
N ALA A 297 -0.83 8.65 18.62
CA ALA A 297 -2.16 8.11 18.36
C ALA A 297 -2.15 6.58 18.37
N VAL A 298 -1.14 5.95 17.75
CA VAL A 298 -0.97 4.49 17.81
C VAL A 298 -0.82 4.03 19.25
N ALA A 299 -0.09 4.75 20.10
CA ALA A 299 0.13 4.34 21.49
C ALA A 299 -1.09 4.54 22.42
N THR A 300 -1.89 5.58 22.19
CA THR A 300 -2.95 5.99 23.12
C THR A 300 -4.36 5.75 22.63
N VAL A 301 -4.56 5.60 21.32
CA VAL A 301 -5.88 5.43 20.70
C VAL A 301 -6.07 4.00 20.17
N GLY A 302 -5.07 3.44 19.49
CA GLY A 302 -5.18 2.11 18.87
C GLY A 302 -4.63 2.05 17.45
N PRO A 303 -4.98 1.00 16.67
CA PRO A 303 -4.68 0.95 15.23
C PRO A 303 -5.23 2.16 14.48
N ILE A 304 -4.38 2.80 13.65
CA ILE A 304 -4.72 4.01 12.90
C ILE A 304 -4.69 3.74 11.39
N ALA A 305 -5.80 4.01 10.71
CA ALA A 305 -5.86 3.97 9.25
C ALA A 305 -4.90 5.00 8.66
N SER A 306 -4.01 4.56 7.77
CA SER A 306 -2.97 5.39 7.15
C SER A 306 -2.88 5.10 5.65
N ALA A 307 -2.44 6.09 4.88
CA ALA A 307 -2.16 5.94 3.45
C ALA A 307 -0.65 6.01 3.22
N ILE A 308 -0.13 5.16 2.32
CA ILE A 308 1.27 5.11 1.92
C ILE A 308 1.38 5.02 0.40
N ASP A 309 2.52 5.42 -0.16
CA ASP A 309 2.85 5.09 -1.54
C ASP A 309 3.35 3.63 -1.61
N ALA A 310 2.45 2.73 -2.00
CA ALA A 310 2.74 1.30 -2.12
C ALA A 310 3.23 0.90 -3.52
N LEU A 311 3.38 1.85 -4.46
CA LEU A 311 3.65 1.57 -5.86
C LEU A 311 5.14 1.49 -6.14
N HIS A 312 5.79 0.55 -5.47
CA HIS A 312 7.20 0.20 -5.68
C HIS A 312 7.37 -1.33 -5.74
N ASN A 313 8.27 -1.81 -6.60
CA ASN A 313 8.61 -3.24 -6.66
C ASN A 313 9.12 -3.79 -5.32
N SER A 314 9.80 -2.96 -4.53
CA SER A 314 10.27 -3.31 -3.18
C SER A 314 9.11 -3.54 -2.20
N PHE A 315 7.99 -2.82 -2.36
CA PHE A 315 6.80 -3.04 -1.55
C PHE A 315 6.05 -4.30 -1.98
N ARG A 316 5.84 -4.44 -3.30
CA ARG A 316 5.13 -5.56 -3.91
C ARG A 316 5.63 -6.93 -3.46
N PHE A 317 6.94 -7.10 -3.31
CA PHE A 317 7.56 -8.37 -2.93
C PHE A 317 8.18 -8.38 -1.54
N TYR A 318 7.88 -7.37 -0.71
CA TYR A 318 8.40 -7.29 0.66
C TYR A 318 8.09 -8.58 1.45
N SER A 319 9.08 -9.05 2.22
CA SER A 319 8.95 -10.26 3.05
C SER A 319 9.33 -10.04 4.51
N GLU A 320 10.43 -9.35 4.78
CA GLU A 320 10.96 -9.22 6.15
C GLU A 320 11.91 -8.03 6.30
N GLY A 321 12.16 -7.62 7.54
CA GLY A 321 13.07 -6.53 7.90
C GLY A 321 12.36 -5.17 8.04
N THR A 322 13.10 -4.08 7.91
CA THR A 322 12.54 -2.72 7.93
C THR A 322 12.54 -2.18 6.51
N ILE A 323 11.36 -2.11 5.90
CA ILE A 323 11.25 -1.56 4.55
C ILE A 323 11.61 -0.08 4.55
N LYS A 324 12.43 0.31 3.59
CA LYS A 324 12.66 1.71 3.21
C LYS A 324 12.29 1.82 1.75
N LEU A 325 11.20 2.53 1.49
CA LEU A 325 10.77 2.86 0.14
C LEU A 325 11.82 3.82 -0.44
N MET A 326 12.48 3.38 -1.50
CA MET A 326 13.53 4.11 -2.22
C MET A 326 13.07 4.35 -3.65
#